data_AF-A0A6M5JEQ9-F1
#
_entry.id   AF-A0A6M5JEQ9-F1
#
_cell.length_a   1.000
_cell.length_b   1.000
_cell.length_c   1.000
_cell.angle_alpha   90.00
_cell.angle_beta   90.00
_cell.angle_gamma   90.00
#
_symmetry.space_group_name_H-M   'P 1'
#
loop_
_entity.id
_entity.type
_entity.pdbx_description
1 polymer ?
#
loop_
_entity_poly.entity_id
_entity_poly.type
_entity_poly.pdbx_seq_one_letter_code
_entity_poly.pdbx_strand_id
1 'polypeptide(L)'
;MASLFIKSDEAAQLASEVARLRGVSKSAAVIDALRKERDALQPPARRSADELIAWLDQYRDEHPLPPPTGLKADKAYFDALWDDPD
;
A
#
# COMPACT_ATOMS: atom_id res chain seq x y z
N MET A 1 -26.36 18.10 -10.19
CA MET A 1 -26.34 16.79 -9.53
C MET A 1 -26.57 15.73 -10.60
N ALA A 2 -25.53 15.03 -11.05
CA ALA A 2 -25.70 13.98 -12.06
C ALA A 2 -26.43 12.79 -11.41
N SER A 3 -27.62 12.45 -11.90
CA SER A 3 -28.39 11.29 -11.43
C SER A 3 -27.85 10.02 -12.09
N LEU A 4 -27.37 9.08 -11.28
CA LEU A 4 -26.96 7.76 -11.75
C LEU A 4 -28.20 6.86 -11.92
N PHE A 5 -28.46 6.39 -13.13
CA PHE A 5 -29.49 5.38 -13.39
C PHE A 5 -28.87 3.98 -13.38
N ILE A 6 -29.42 3.08 -12.55
CA ILE A 6 -29.00 1.68 -12.45
C ILE A 6 -30.17 0.84 -12.92
N LYS A 7 -29.95 0.08 -14.00
CA LYS A 7 -31.00 -0.72 -14.64
C LYS A 7 -31.36 -2.00 -13.87
N SER A 8 -30.41 -2.57 -13.13
CA SER A 8 -30.63 -3.75 -12.29
C SER A 8 -31.29 -3.33 -10.97
N ASP A 9 -32.44 -3.93 -10.66
CA ASP A 9 -33.18 -3.67 -9.42
C ASP A 9 -32.36 -4.05 -8.18
N GLU A 10 -31.65 -5.17 -8.23
CA GLU A 10 -30.76 -5.63 -7.17
C GLU A 10 -29.64 -4.63 -6.90
N ALA A 11 -28.93 -4.20 -7.95
CA ALA A 11 -27.86 -3.20 -7.82
C ALA A 11 -28.42 -1.85 -7.37
N ALA A 12 -29.64 -1.50 -7.78
CA ALA A 12 -30.31 -0.29 -7.35
C ALA A 12 -30.67 -0.31 -5.86
N GLN A 13 -31.08 -1.45 -5.32
CA GLN A 13 -31.37 -1.64 -3.89
C GLN A 13 -30.09 -1.58 -3.06
N LEU A 14 -29.05 -2.33 -3.46
CA LEU A 14 -27.74 -2.33 -2.79
C LEU A 14 -27.14 -0.92 -2.74
N ALA A 15 -27.15 -0.19 -3.84
CA ALA A 15 -26.64 1.18 -3.89
C ALA A 15 -27.43 2.13 -2.97
N SER A 16 -28.75 1.95 -2.85
CA SER A 16 -29.59 2.74 -1.94
C SER A 16 -29.30 2.41 -0.47
N GLU A 17 -29.09 1.13 -0.14
CA GLU A 17 -28.76 0.71 1.22
C GLU A 17 -27.40 1.23 1.66
N VAL A 18 -26.38 1.09 0.81
CA VAL A 18 -25.03 1.64 1.08
C VAL A 18 -25.07 3.16 1.25
N ALA A 19 -25.84 3.86 0.42
CA ALA A 19 -26.04 5.30 0.54
C ALA A 19 -26.69 5.70 1.87
N ARG A 20 -27.73 4.96 2.29
CA ARG A 20 -28.40 5.16 3.58
C ARG A 20 -27.44 4.95 4.75
N LEU A 21 -26.67 3.86 4.73
CA LEU A 21 -25.69 3.55 5.79
C LEU A 21 -24.59 4.60 5.91
N ARG A 22 -24.20 5.22 4.79
CA ARG A 22 -23.15 6.24 4.73
C ARG A 22 -23.66 7.67 4.86
N GLY A 23 -24.98 7.90 4.86
CA GLY A 23 -25.57 9.24 4.89
C GLY A 23 -25.25 10.11 3.67
N VAL A 24 -25.01 9.50 2.51
CA VAL A 24 -24.66 10.21 1.26
C VAL A 24 -25.67 9.92 0.15
N SER A 25 -25.57 10.62 -0.97
CA SER A 25 -26.42 10.33 -2.14
C SER A 25 -26.07 8.97 -2.76
N LYS A 26 -27.06 8.34 -3.41
CA LYS A 26 -26.88 7.06 -4.13
C LYS A 26 -25.72 7.11 -5.13
N SER A 27 -25.62 8.20 -5.90
CA SER A 27 -24.53 8.40 -6.86
C SER A 27 -23.17 8.55 -6.16
N ALA A 28 -23.09 9.27 -5.05
CA ALA A 28 -21.85 9.42 -4.29
C ALA A 28 -21.39 8.07 -3.69
N ALA A 29 -22.33 7.28 -3.15
CA ALA A 29 -22.04 5.96 -2.62
C ALA A 29 -21.45 5.02 -3.68
N VAL A 30 -22.06 4.99 -4.88
CA VAL A 30 -21.57 4.15 -5.98
C VAL A 30 -20.22 4.61 -6.49
N ILE A 31 -20.02 5.92 -6.69
CA ILE A 31 -18.72 6.45 -7.16
C ILE A 31 -17.61 6.12 -6.16
N ASP A 32 -17.85 6.29 -4.86
CA ASP A 32 -16.87 5.98 -3.83
C ASP A 32 -16.56 4.48 -3.75
N ALA A 33 -17.59 3.62 -3.83
CA ALA A 33 -17.41 2.17 -3.85
C ALA A 33 -16.58 1.72 -5.05
N LEU A 34 -16.87 2.23 -6.25
CA LEU A 34 -16.10 1.90 -7.46
C LEU A 34 -14.68 2.43 -7.43
N ARG A 35 -14.44 3.60 -6.83
CA ARG A 35 -13.08 4.13 -6.64
C ARG A 35 -12.26 3.23 -5.73
N LYS A 36 -12.84 2.83 -4.58
CA LYS A 36 -12.17 1.92 -3.64
C LYS A 36 -11.85 0.57 -4.28
N GLU A 37 -12.79 0.00 -5.02
CA GLU A 37 -12.57 -1.26 -5.72
C GLU A 37 -11.50 -1.13 -6.81
N ARG A 38 -11.54 -0.05 -7.61
CA ARG A 38 -10.51 0.25 -8.60
C ARG A 38 -9.13 0.35 -7.95
N ASP A 39 -9.01 1.09 -6.84
CA ASP A 39 -7.74 1.32 -6.16
C ASP A 39 -7.22 0.03 -5.52
N ALA A 40 -8.11 -0.85 -5.06
CA ALA A 40 -7.75 -2.18 -4.54
C ALA A 40 -7.28 -3.15 -5.64
N LEU A 41 -7.88 -3.06 -6.84
CA LEU A 41 -7.51 -3.87 -8.00
C LEU A 41 -6.28 -3.34 -8.74
N GLN A 42 -5.92 -2.08 -8.55
CA GLN A 42 -4.69 -1.54 -9.11
C GLN A 42 -3.49 -2.19 -8.40
N PRO A 43 -2.50 -2.69 -9.16
CA PRO A 43 -1.24 -3.10 -8.56
C PRO A 43 -0.66 -1.92 -7.77
N PRO A 44 0.01 -2.16 -6.63
CA PRO A 44 0.58 -1.09 -5.84
C PRO A 44 1.39 -0.19 -6.77
N ALA A 45 1.06 1.10 -6.76
CA ALA A 45 1.76 2.07 -7.59
C ALA A 45 3.25 1.87 -7.35
N ARG A 46 4.00 1.62 -8.42
CA ARG A 46 5.46 1.59 -8.32
C ARG A 46 5.85 2.97 -7.82
N ARG A 47 6.40 3.03 -6.60
CA ARG A 47 7.00 4.26 -6.09
C ARG A 47 7.94 4.78 -7.17
N SER A 48 7.84 6.06 -7.46
CA SER A 48 8.90 6.75 -8.19
C SER A 48 10.22 6.55 -7.46
N ALA A 49 11.34 6.68 -8.19
CA ALA A 49 12.66 6.58 -7.58
C ALA A 49 12.80 7.56 -6.40
N ASP A 50 12.26 8.77 -6.55
CA ASP A 50 12.30 9.82 -5.53
C ASP A 50 11.50 9.43 -4.27
N GLU A 51 10.30 8.86 -4.43
CA GLU A 51 9.50 8.35 -3.30
C GLU A 51 10.17 7.17 -2.60
N LEU A 52 10.88 6.32 -3.34
CA LEU A 52 11.62 5.21 -2.75
C LEU A 52 12.83 5.70 -1.95
N ILE A 53 13.57 6.67 -2.48
CA ILE A 53 14.72 7.28 -1.78
C ILE A 53 14.25 7.99 -0.51
N ALA A 54 13.22 8.84 -0.61
CA ALA A 54 12.67 9.53 0.56
C ALA A 54 12.19 8.55 1.65
N TRP A 55 11.56 7.44 1.25
CA TRP A 55 11.16 6.39 2.18
C TRP A 55 12.36 5.69 2.82
N LEU A 56 13.44 5.41 2.07
CA LEU A 56 14.66 4.80 2.61
C LEU A 56 15.36 5.73 3.61
N ASP A 57 15.43 7.03 3.32
CA ASP A 57 16.03 8.01 4.20
C ASP A 57 15.26 8.10 5.52
N GLN A 58 13.93 8.24 5.45
CA GLN A 58 13.07 8.22 6.64
C GLN A 58 13.25 6.93 7.46
N TYR A 59 13.30 5.78 6.78
CA TYR A 59 13.49 4.50 7.45
C TYR A 59 14.83 4.39 8.17
N ARG A 60 15.91 4.96 7.61
CA ARG A 60 17.24 4.98 8.25
C ARG A 60 17.29 5.91 9.44
N ASP A 61 16.56 7.02 9.40
CA ASP A 61 16.45 7.96 10.51
C ASP A 61 15.66 7.36 11.69
N GLU A 62 14.58 6.63 11.39
CA GLU A 62 13.76 5.92 12.39
C GLU A 62 14.46 4.68 12.97
N HIS A 63 15.35 4.06 12.19
CA HIS A 63 16.07 2.84 12.55
C HIS A 63 17.58 3.01 12.37
N PRO A 64 18.24 3.80 13.24
CA PRO A 64 19.67 4.02 13.13
C PRO A 64 20.43 2.70 13.30
N LEU A 65 21.49 2.53 12.51
CA LEU A 65 22.38 1.39 12.64
C LEU A 65 23.05 1.41 14.03
N PRO A 66 23.32 0.23 14.62
CA PRO A 66 24.11 0.16 15.83
C PRO A 66 25.50 0.77 15.61
N PRO A 67 26.20 1.16 16.69
CA PRO A 67 27.55 1.70 16.58
C PRO A 67 28.46 0.79 15.73
N PRO A 68 29.36 1.37 14.93
CA PRO A 68 30.26 0.59 14.09
C PRO A 68 31.08 -0.37 14.96
N THR A 69 31.11 -1.64 14.56
CA THR A 69 31.76 -2.71 15.32
C THR A 69 33.28 -2.63 15.30
N GLY A 70 33.86 -1.82 14.39
CA GLY A 70 35.30 -1.76 14.14
C GLY A 70 35.87 -3.01 13.46
N LEU A 71 35.04 -4.04 13.24
CA LEU A 71 35.43 -5.24 12.51
C LEU A 71 35.48 -4.95 11.02
N LYS A 72 36.54 -5.40 10.37
CA LYS A 72 36.63 -5.35 8.93
C LYS A 72 35.79 -6.48 8.36
N ALA A 73 34.68 -6.14 7.72
CA ALA A 73 33.85 -7.09 6.97
C ALA A 73 34.53 -7.46 5.65
N ASP A 74 35.71 -8.07 5.72
CA ASP A 74 36.44 -8.55 4.55
C ASP A 74 36.00 -9.96 4.15
N LYS A 75 36.50 -10.42 3.01
CA LYS A 75 36.15 -11.74 2.48
C LYS A 75 36.44 -12.86 3.49
N ALA A 76 37.56 -12.78 4.23
CA ALA A 76 37.92 -13.79 5.22
C ALA A 76 36.93 -13.82 6.39
N TYR A 77 36.43 -12.66 6.83
CA TYR A 77 35.34 -12.58 7.82
C TYR A 77 34.07 -13.30 7.36
N PHE A 78 33.65 -13.09 6.11
CA PHE A 78 32.46 -13.78 5.59
C PHE A 78 32.73 -15.26 5.35
N ASP A 79 33.88 -15.63 4.81
CA ASP A 79 34.24 -17.03 4.58
C ASP A 79 34.19 -17.83 5.89
N ALA A 80 34.66 -17.27 7.01
CA ALA A 80 34.58 -17.90 8.34
C ALA A 80 33.15 -17.98 8.91
N LEU A 81 32.21 -17.14 8.46
CA LEU A 81 30.80 -17.19 8.89
C LEU A 81 30.02 -18.30 8.19
N TRP A 82 30.48 -18.69 7.00
CA TRP A 82 29.84 -19.68 6.13
C TRP A 82 30.60 -21.00 6.04
N ASP A 83 31.74 -21.13 6.71
CA ASP A 83 32.49 -22.39 6.78
C ASP A 83 31.69 -23.40 7.63
N ASP A 84 31.24 -24.47 6.99
CA ASP A 84 30.46 -25.54 7.61
C ASP A 84 31.44 -26.44 8.40
N PRO A 85 31.24 -26.68 9.71
CA PRO A 85 32.13 -27.56 10.45
C PRO A 85 31.92 -29.02 10.00
N ASP A 86 32.94 -29.60 9.36
CA ASP A 86 33.05 -31.04 9.06
C ASP A 86 32.85 -31.92 10.30
#